data_AF-A0A8T1HFV4-F1
#
_entry.id   AF-A0A8T1HFV4-F1
#
_cell.length_a   1.000
_cell.length_b   1.000
_cell.length_c   1.000
_cell.angle_alpha   90.00
_cell.angle_beta   90.00
_cell.angle_gamma   90.00
#
_symmetry.space_group_name_H-M   'P 1'
#
loop_
_entity.id
_entity.type
_entity.pdbx_description
1 polymer ?
#
loop_
_entity_poly.entity_id
_entity_poly.type
_entity_poly.pdbx_seq_one_letter_code
_entity_poly.pdbx_strand_id
1 'polypeptide(L)'
;MLLCMVMNIGLPSSVVIASHIFRREHDRLKDYFVQIADIDDVRNGLLLFKPIESAFDDLDIAFLVDKEDQFTLKLFNPDFKSKLLVDSLTQKQWDALGGESIPTDWETSTSPVYAPYAPEFNVLTTFGELDGKPLRFPSGSTLRPFRRCLYHQAQLARTKALTQGWVSEDYNFDDFSSEGFTLEEKMKLLFSSSLSIPERPS
;
A
#
# COMPACT_ATOMS: atom_id res chain seq x y z
N MET A 1 14.01 -15.42 -2.16
CA MET A 1 13.77 -14.21 -1.35
C MET A 1 13.31 -13.09 -2.27
N LEU A 2 12.35 -12.29 -1.84
CA LEU A 2 11.90 -11.06 -2.51
C LEU A 2 11.98 -9.90 -1.53
N LEU A 3 12.30 -8.71 -2.02
CA LEU A 3 12.33 -7.49 -1.23
C LEU A 3 10.91 -7.08 -0.84
N CYS A 4 10.67 -6.83 0.44
CA CYS A 4 9.55 -5.99 0.86
C CYS A 4 10.00 -4.52 0.84
N MET A 5 9.39 -3.69 -0.02
CA MET A 5 9.87 -2.34 -0.30
C MET A 5 9.86 -1.42 0.93
N VAL A 6 8.83 -1.48 1.78
CA VAL A 6 8.75 -0.60 2.97
C VAL A 6 9.63 -1.07 4.13
N MET A 7 9.81 -2.37 4.28
CA MET A 7 10.66 -2.93 5.34
C MET A 7 12.14 -2.92 4.95
N ASN A 8 12.44 -2.86 3.66
CA ASN A 8 13.79 -2.97 3.09
C ASN A 8 14.52 -4.25 3.49
N ILE A 9 13.79 -5.36 3.55
CA ILE A 9 14.34 -6.68 3.90
C ILE A 9 13.93 -7.72 2.86
N GLY A 10 14.78 -8.74 2.70
CA GLY A 10 14.44 -9.93 1.95
C GLY A 10 13.53 -10.85 2.78
N LEU A 11 12.41 -11.28 2.19
CA LEU A 11 11.50 -12.26 2.76
C LEU A 11 11.28 -13.43 1.79
N PRO A 12 10.81 -14.61 2.26
CA PRO A 12 10.39 -15.70 1.38
C PRO A 12 9.37 -15.22 0.34
N SER A 13 9.49 -15.67 -0.91
CA SER A 13 8.62 -15.21 -2.01
C SER A 13 7.16 -15.61 -1.80
N SER A 14 6.88 -16.62 -0.97
CA SER A 14 5.53 -17.05 -0.60
C SER A 14 4.80 -16.06 0.31
N VAL A 15 5.52 -15.14 0.95
CA VAL A 15 4.93 -14.14 1.87
C VAL A 15 5.06 -12.71 1.34
N VAL A 16 5.68 -12.51 0.18
CA VAL A 16 5.74 -11.22 -0.52
C VAL A 16 4.87 -11.28 -1.77
N ILE A 17 4.09 -10.23 -2.00
CA ILE A 17 3.24 -10.10 -3.18
C ILE A 17 3.57 -8.83 -3.96
N ALA A 18 3.46 -8.91 -5.28
CA ALA A 18 3.33 -7.74 -6.14
C ALA A 18 1.87 -7.25 -6.06
N SER A 19 1.59 -6.40 -5.08
CA SER A 19 0.28 -5.81 -4.84
C SER A 19 0.00 -4.72 -5.88
N HIS A 20 -1.14 -4.80 -6.56
CA HIS A 20 -1.60 -3.72 -7.44
C HIS A 20 -2.05 -2.52 -6.59
N ILE A 21 -1.54 -1.33 -6.90
CA ILE A 21 -1.93 -0.09 -6.22
C ILE A 21 -3.35 0.28 -6.60
N PHE A 22 -3.63 0.38 -7.91
CA PHE A 22 -4.97 0.42 -8.44
C PHE A 22 -5.40 -1.00 -8.76
N ARG A 23 -6.35 -1.52 -7.96
CA ARG A 23 -6.72 -2.93 -7.96
C ARG A 23 -7.15 -3.42 -9.34
N ARG A 24 -6.65 -4.59 -9.72
CA ARG A 24 -6.94 -5.23 -11.02
C ARG A 24 -8.44 -5.41 -11.28
N GLU A 25 -9.23 -5.65 -10.24
CA GLU A 25 -10.69 -5.77 -10.34
C GLU A 25 -11.37 -4.48 -10.85
N HIS A 26 -10.71 -3.32 -10.76
CA HIS A 26 -11.19 -2.03 -11.23
C HIS A 26 -10.66 -1.65 -12.62
N ASP A 27 -10.09 -2.58 -13.39
CA ASP A 27 -9.49 -2.31 -14.71
C ASP A 27 -10.37 -1.46 -15.64
N ARG A 28 -11.68 -1.71 -15.68
CA ARG A 28 -12.65 -0.93 -16.49
C ARG A 28 -12.76 0.55 -16.11
N LEU A 29 -12.32 0.90 -14.91
CA LEU A 29 -12.39 2.25 -14.35
C LEU A 29 -11.03 2.96 -14.40
N LYS A 30 -9.96 2.28 -14.83
CA LYS A 30 -8.60 2.81 -14.77
C LYS A 30 -8.47 4.10 -15.59
N ASP A 31 -9.05 4.16 -16.78
CA ASP A 31 -8.98 5.32 -17.66
C ASP A 31 -9.68 6.55 -17.07
N TYR A 32 -10.64 6.35 -16.16
CA TYR A 32 -11.37 7.43 -15.51
C TYR A 32 -10.67 7.93 -14.24
N PHE A 33 -10.17 7.03 -13.39
CA PHE A 33 -9.66 7.42 -12.07
C PHE A 33 -8.15 7.63 -12.03
N VAL A 34 -7.39 6.78 -12.72
CA VAL A 34 -5.93 6.74 -12.59
C VAL A 34 -5.20 6.81 -13.93
N GLN A 35 -5.89 6.78 -15.06
CA GLN A 35 -5.36 7.02 -16.40
C GLN A 35 -4.04 6.25 -16.67
N ILE A 36 -4.06 4.95 -16.44
CA ILE A 36 -2.97 4.02 -16.78
C ILE A 36 -3.40 3.17 -17.98
N ALA A 37 -2.52 3.04 -18.98
CA ALA A 37 -2.84 2.26 -20.18
C ALA A 37 -2.96 0.75 -19.87
N ASP A 38 -2.06 0.24 -19.03
CA ASP A 38 -2.00 -1.15 -18.62
C ASP A 38 -2.18 -1.25 -17.10
N ILE A 39 -3.15 -2.08 -16.68
CA ILE A 39 -3.42 -2.37 -15.27
C ILE A 39 -2.29 -3.19 -14.66
N ASP A 40 -1.58 -3.97 -15.49
CA ASP A 40 -0.45 -4.82 -15.12
C ASP A 40 0.91 -4.10 -15.33
N ASP A 41 0.92 -2.79 -15.60
CA ASP A 41 2.16 -1.99 -15.62
C ASP A 41 2.86 -2.12 -14.26
N VAL A 42 4.18 -2.40 -14.27
CA VAL A 42 4.98 -2.58 -13.05
C VAL A 42 4.95 -1.37 -12.11
N ARG A 43 4.65 -0.17 -12.62
CA ARG A 43 4.48 1.06 -11.84
C ARG A 43 3.12 1.15 -11.14
N ASN A 44 2.18 0.27 -11.47
CA ASN A 44 0.97 0.03 -10.70
C ASN A 44 1.19 -1.05 -9.63
N GLY A 45 2.43 -1.45 -9.34
CA GLY A 45 2.76 -2.52 -8.39
C GLY A 45 3.68 -2.07 -7.25
N LEU A 46 3.49 -2.68 -6.08
CA LEU A 46 4.42 -2.62 -4.95
C LEU A 46 4.75 -4.04 -4.47
N LEU A 47 6.01 -4.29 -4.10
CA LEU A 47 6.38 -5.54 -3.44
C LEU A 47 6.18 -5.41 -1.94
N LEU A 48 5.11 -6.01 -1.43
CA LEU A 48 4.66 -5.89 -0.05
C LEU A 48 4.66 -7.24 0.66
N PHE A 49 5.00 -7.22 1.94
CA PHE A 49 4.78 -8.35 2.83
C PHE A 49 3.27 -8.53 3.06
N LYS A 50 2.78 -9.76 3.11
CA LYS A 50 1.35 -10.09 3.16
C LYS A 50 0.52 -9.32 4.21
N PRO A 51 0.97 -9.16 5.47
CA PRO A 51 0.30 -8.31 6.46
C PRO A 51 0.14 -6.84 6.03
N ILE A 52 1.16 -6.30 5.36
CA ILE A 52 1.19 -4.90 4.89
C ILE A 52 0.27 -4.74 3.69
N GLU A 53 0.26 -5.71 2.77
CA GLU A 53 -0.70 -5.72 1.66
C GLU A 53 -2.14 -5.77 2.16
N SER A 54 -2.48 -6.65 3.11
CA SER A 54 -3.84 -6.70 3.67
C SER A 54 -4.26 -5.35 4.26
N ALA A 55 -3.40 -4.73 5.09
CA ALA A 55 -3.69 -3.42 5.67
C ALA A 55 -3.81 -2.30 4.61
N PHE A 56 -3.09 -2.43 3.49
CA PHE A 56 -3.16 -1.48 2.37
C PHE A 56 -4.47 -1.63 1.60
N ASP A 57 -4.90 -2.88 1.32
CA ASP A 57 -6.15 -3.19 0.65
C ASP A 57 -7.38 -2.82 1.51
N ASP A 58 -7.27 -3.01 2.83
CA ASP A 58 -8.29 -2.62 3.81
C ASP A 58 -8.30 -1.12 4.10
N LEU A 59 -7.40 -0.34 3.48
CA LEU A 59 -7.29 1.11 3.63
C LEU A 59 -6.94 1.56 5.06
N ASP A 60 -6.28 0.71 5.85
CA ASP A 60 -5.74 1.06 7.17
C ASP A 60 -4.39 1.78 7.07
N ILE A 61 -3.69 1.59 5.95
CA ILE A 61 -2.48 2.31 5.57
C ILE A 61 -2.59 2.89 4.15
N ALA A 62 -1.73 3.84 3.84
CA ALA A 62 -1.48 4.30 2.48
C ALA A 62 0.01 4.54 2.26
N PHE A 63 0.44 4.59 0.99
CA PHE A 63 1.76 5.12 0.64
C PHE A 63 1.58 6.51 0.05
N LEU A 64 2.05 7.52 0.78
CA LEU A 64 2.01 8.91 0.35
C LEU A 64 3.26 9.23 -0.45
N VAL A 65 3.16 10.21 -1.33
CA VAL A 65 4.29 10.77 -2.06
C VAL A 65 4.29 12.28 -1.83
N ASP A 66 5.47 12.86 -1.63
CA ASP A 66 5.66 14.31 -1.52
C ASP A 66 6.19 14.91 -2.83
N LYS A 67 6.39 16.23 -2.85
CA LYS A 67 6.89 16.96 -4.02
C LYS A 67 8.34 16.61 -4.37
N GLU A 68 9.08 16.05 -3.42
CA GLU A 68 10.47 15.61 -3.53
C GLU A 68 10.61 14.12 -3.90
N ASP A 69 9.53 13.48 -4.36
CA ASP A 69 9.48 12.06 -4.73
C ASP A 69 9.84 11.10 -3.58
N GLN A 70 9.55 11.49 -2.34
CA GLN A 70 9.66 10.60 -1.20
C GLN A 70 8.35 9.86 -0.99
N PHE A 71 8.42 8.54 -1.16
CA PHE A 71 7.30 7.64 -0.97
C PHE A 71 7.34 7.11 0.46
N THR A 72 6.35 7.42 1.29
CA THR A 72 6.34 7.05 2.72
C THR A 72 5.06 6.32 3.09
N LEU A 73 5.17 5.32 3.97
CA LEU A 73 3.99 4.68 4.54
C LEU A 73 3.34 5.63 5.54
N LYS A 74 2.02 5.79 5.44
CA LYS A 74 1.17 6.42 6.44
C LYS A 74 0.25 5.39 7.06
N LEU A 75 0.35 5.23 8.38
CA LEU A 75 -0.64 4.50 9.17
C LEU A 75 -1.81 5.42 9.49
N PHE A 76 -3.00 5.09 8.97
CA PHE A 76 -4.23 5.80 9.27
C PHE A 76 -4.94 5.21 10.48
N ASN A 77 -5.05 3.88 10.55
CA ASN A 77 -5.75 3.21 11.63
C ASN A 77 -4.90 3.12 12.90
N PRO A 78 -5.22 3.87 13.98
CA PRO A 78 -4.41 3.88 15.20
C PRO A 78 -4.45 2.54 15.94
N ASP A 79 -5.50 1.72 15.76
CA ASP A 79 -5.66 0.42 16.43
C ASP A 79 -4.62 -0.61 15.96
N PHE A 80 -3.99 -0.36 14.80
CA PHE A 80 -2.93 -1.23 14.27
C PHE A 80 -1.56 -0.89 14.85
N LYS A 81 -1.38 0.27 15.49
CA LYS A 81 -0.07 0.77 15.90
C LYS A 81 0.73 -0.24 16.73
N SER A 82 0.09 -0.97 17.64
CA SER A 82 0.73 -1.98 18.49
C SER A 82 0.59 -3.41 17.98
N LYS A 83 -0.15 -3.65 16.89
CA LYS A 83 -0.31 -5.02 16.33
C LYS A 83 1.00 -5.45 15.69
N LEU A 84 1.40 -6.70 15.93
CA LEU A 84 2.54 -7.28 15.25
C LEU A 84 2.14 -7.60 13.81
N LEU A 85 3.10 -7.47 12.89
CA LEU A 85 2.85 -7.87 11.50
C LEU A 85 2.50 -9.36 11.43
N VAL A 86 3.13 -10.18 12.28
CA VAL A 86 2.96 -11.63 12.27
C VAL A 86 1.59 -12.09 12.76
N ASP A 87 0.87 -11.26 13.53
CA ASP A 87 -0.50 -11.54 13.98
C ASP A 87 -1.49 -11.66 12.82
N SER A 88 -1.16 -11.03 11.67
CA SER A 88 -2.00 -11.05 10.47
C SER A 88 -1.62 -12.16 9.49
N LEU A 89 -0.72 -13.07 9.88
CA LEU A 89 -0.31 -14.19 9.03
C LEU A 89 -1.23 -15.39 9.20
N THR A 90 -1.49 -16.08 8.11
CA THR A 90 -1.98 -17.46 8.16
C THR A 90 -0.87 -18.40 8.65
N GLN A 91 -1.25 -19.55 9.20
CA GLN A 91 -0.27 -20.58 9.62
C GLN A 91 0.73 -20.92 8.52
N LYS A 92 0.28 -21.11 7.29
CA LYS A 92 1.15 -21.41 6.14
C LYS A 92 2.20 -20.31 5.89
N GLN A 93 1.85 -19.05 6.08
CA GLN A 93 2.78 -17.93 5.90
C GLN A 93 3.75 -17.81 7.08
N TRP A 94 3.28 -18.11 8.30
CA TRP A 94 4.13 -18.23 9.49
C TRP A 94 5.17 -19.34 9.35
N ASP A 95 4.76 -20.52 8.90
CA ASP A 95 5.65 -21.65 8.65
C ASP A 95 6.67 -21.32 7.56
N ALA A 96 6.27 -20.56 6.53
CA ALA A 96 7.17 -20.09 5.48
C ALA A 96 8.28 -19.15 5.99
N LEU A 97 8.10 -18.52 7.16
CA LEU A 97 9.13 -17.74 7.84
C LEU A 97 10.01 -18.60 8.77
N GLY A 98 9.70 -19.88 8.93
CA GLY A 98 10.33 -20.77 9.89
C GLY A 98 9.72 -20.66 11.29
N GLY A 99 8.46 -20.26 11.37
CA GLY A 99 7.76 -19.97 12.63
C GLY A 99 7.76 -21.11 13.65
N GLU A 100 7.73 -22.37 13.20
CA GLU A 100 7.80 -23.55 14.09
C GLU A 100 9.14 -23.67 14.83
N SER A 101 10.19 -23.04 14.33
CA SER A 101 11.53 -23.05 14.93
C SER A 101 11.78 -21.85 15.85
N ILE A 102 10.79 -20.96 16.00
CA ILE A 102 10.88 -19.79 16.89
C ILE A 102 10.52 -20.23 18.32
N PRO A 103 11.24 -19.75 19.36
CA PRO A 103 10.95 -20.08 20.76
C PRO A 103 9.51 -19.77 21.14
N THR A 104 8.85 -20.59 21.94
CA THR A 104 7.41 -20.44 22.26
C THR A 104 7.06 -19.18 23.06
N ASP A 105 8.02 -18.58 23.76
CA ASP A 105 7.87 -17.39 24.59
C ASP A 105 8.27 -16.09 23.86
N TRP A 106 8.50 -16.16 22.55
CA TRP A 106 9.01 -15.07 21.72
C TRP A 106 8.22 -13.76 21.84
N GLU A 107 6.89 -13.83 21.99
CA GLU A 107 6.01 -12.65 22.11
C GLU A 107 6.35 -11.76 23.31
N THR A 108 6.94 -12.34 24.36
CA THR A 108 7.34 -11.64 25.58
C THR A 108 8.81 -11.23 25.59
N SER A 109 9.54 -11.55 24.51
CA SER A 109 10.96 -11.23 24.40
C SER A 109 11.19 -9.72 24.39
N THR A 110 12.17 -9.28 25.17
CA THR A 110 12.64 -7.88 25.17
C THR A 110 13.79 -7.64 24.18
N SER A 111 14.26 -8.70 23.53
CA SER A 111 15.30 -8.66 22.48
C SER A 111 14.69 -9.02 21.12
N PRO A 112 15.25 -8.53 20.00
CA PRO A 112 14.80 -8.91 18.66
C PRO A 112 14.77 -10.44 18.49
N VAL A 113 13.71 -10.94 17.87
CA VAL A 113 13.55 -12.36 17.53
C VAL A 113 13.47 -12.45 16.02
N TYR A 114 14.48 -13.04 15.39
CA TYR A 114 14.56 -13.09 13.94
C TYR A 114 13.93 -14.35 13.37
N ALA A 115 13.18 -14.20 12.29
CA ALA A 115 12.62 -15.33 11.56
C ALA A 115 13.74 -16.18 10.92
N PRO A 116 13.78 -17.51 11.14
CA PRO A 116 14.85 -18.36 10.62
C PRO A 116 15.04 -18.28 9.10
N TYR A 117 13.95 -18.13 8.34
CA TYR A 117 13.99 -18.04 6.87
C TYR A 117 13.95 -16.58 6.35
N ALA A 118 14.06 -15.61 7.24
CA ALA A 118 14.21 -14.20 6.96
C ALA A 118 15.06 -13.55 8.07
N PRO A 119 16.40 -13.70 8.04
CA PRO A 119 17.27 -13.38 9.18
C PRO A 119 17.32 -11.89 9.54
N GLU A 120 16.83 -11.01 8.67
CA GLU A 120 16.71 -9.56 8.92
C GLU A 120 15.32 -9.17 9.45
N PHE A 121 14.36 -10.09 9.43
CA PHE A 121 13.00 -9.83 9.88
C PHE A 121 12.83 -10.12 11.37
N ASN A 122 12.64 -9.08 12.17
CA ASN A 122 12.23 -9.20 13.56
C ASN A 122 10.73 -9.50 13.64
N VAL A 123 10.33 -10.65 14.18
CA VAL A 123 8.91 -11.03 14.29
C VAL A 123 8.13 -10.15 15.27
N LEU A 124 8.84 -9.41 16.13
CA LEU A 124 8.25 -8.41 17.03
C LEU A 124 7.98 -7.05 16.36
N THR A 125 8.22 -6.91 15.05
CA THR A 125 7.93 -5.65 14.35
C THR A 125 6.43 -5.39 14.28
N THR A 126 6.04 -4.20 14.74
CA THR A 126 4.66 -3.69 14.70
C THR A 126 4.36 -2.89 13.43
N PHE A 127 3.07 -2.68 13.12
CA PHE A 127 2.70 -1.70 12.09
C PHE A 127 3.10 -0.27 12.46
N GLY A 128 3.09 0.08 13.75
CA GLY A 128 3.49 1.41 14.21
C GLY A 128 4.95 1.77 13.89
N GLU A 129 5.84 0.78 13.91
CA GLU A 129 7.24 0.95 13.48
C GLU A 129 7.40 1.19 11.97
N LEU A 130 6.36 0.96 11.17
CA LEU A 130 6.37 1.23 9.74
C LEU A 130 5.85 2.61 9.40
N ASP A 131 5.11 3.28 10.29
CA ASP A 131 4.58 4.62 10.02
C ASP A 131 5.73 5.61 9.78
N GLY A 132 5.64 6.34 8.66
CA GLY A 132 6.67 7.26 8.19
C GLY A 132 7.88 6.58 7.50
N LYS A 133 7.96 5.24 7.43
CA LYS A 133 9.09 4.60 6.74
C LYS A 133 9.01 4.82 5.22
N PRO A 134 10.14 5.14 4.57
CA PRO A 134 10.18 5.31 3.12
C PRO A 134 10.16 3.96 2.39
N LEU A 135 9.51 3.92 1.23
CA LEU A 135 9.69 2.83 0.28
C LEU A 135 11.14 2.78 -0.20
N ARG A 136 11.70 1.59 -0.22
CA ARG A 136 13.02 1.29 -0.80
C ARG A 136 12.84 0.53 -2.10
N PHE A 137 13.49 1.04 -3.13
CA PHE A 137 13.48 0.46 -4.46
C PHE A 137 14.80 -0.30 -4.69
N PRO A 138 14.79 -1.36 -5.51
CA PRO A 138 16.02 -2.07 -5.88
C PRO A 138 17.09 -1.11 -6.40
N SER A 139 18.34 -1.31 -5.99
CA SER A 139 19.47 -0.48 -6.40
C SER A 139 19.57 -0.39 -7.93
N GLY A 140 19.78 0.83 -8.44
CA GLY A 140 19.84 1.08 -9.88
C GLY A 140 18.49 1.19 -10.58
N SER A 141 17.37 0.91 -9.90
CA SER A 141 16.04 1.10 -10.48
C SER A 141 15.63 2.57 -10.46
N THR A 142 15.31 3.11 -11.63
CA THR A 142 14.66 4.42 -11.81
C THR A 142 13.13 4.31 -11.83
N LEU A 143 12.57 3.11 -11.89
CA LEU A 143 11.13 2.90 -11.91
C LEU A 143 10.52 3.28 -10.57
N ARG A 144 9.47 4.10 -10.61
CA ARG A 144 8.68 4.51 -9.45
C ARG A 144 7.21 4.24 -9.69
N PRO A 145 6.43 4.00 -8.62
CA PRO A 145 5.01 3.82 -8.75
C PRO A 145 4.33 5.06 -9.35
N PHE A 146 3.21 4.88 -10.03
CA PHE A 146 2.41 6.00 -10.49
C PHE A 146 1.87 6.80 -9.30
N ARG A 147 2.20 8.10 -9.21
CA ARG A 147 1.76 8.94 -8.08
C ARG A 147 0.24 9.07 -8.06
N ARG A 148 -0.40 9.15 -9.23
CA ARG A 148 -1.87 9.17 -9.35
C ARG A 148 -2.56 7.91 -8.81
N CYS A 149 -1.97 6.71 -8.98
CA CYS A 149 -2.52 5.49 -8.38
C CYS A 149 -2.40 5.54 -6.85
N LEU A 150 -1.23 5.93 -6.35
CA LEU A 150 -1.00 6.10 -4.91
C LEU A 150 -1.92 7.15 -4.29
N TYR A 151 -2.06 8.30 -4.95
CA TYR A 151 -2.97 9.37 -4.54
C TYR A 151 -4.42 8.88 -4.47
N HIS A 152 -4.88 8.13 -5.47
CA HIS A 152 -6.23 7.58 -5.46
C HIS A 152 -6.47 6.63 -4.27
N GLN A 153 -5.56 5.68 -4.03
CA GLN A 153 -5.67 4.79 -2.87
C GLN A 153 -5.61 5.56 -1.55
N ALA A 154 -4.70 6.54 -1.44
CA ALA A 154 -4.57 7.38 -0.27
C ALA A 154 -5.83 8.23 -0.01
N GLN A 155 -6.53 8.68 -1.06
CA GLN A 155 -7.81 9.39 -0.92
C GLN A 155 -8.89 8.47 -0.35
N LEU A 156 -8.98 7.22 -0.82
CA LEU A 156 -9.90 6.23 -0.25
C LEU A 156 -9.59 5.96 1.24
N ALA A 157 -8.31 5.78 1.57
CA ALA A 157 -7.87 5.59 2.96
C ALA A 157 -8.15 6.81 3.83
N ARG A 158 -7.94 8.02 3.32
CA ARG A 158 -8.30 9.26 4.01
C ARG A 158 -9.81 9.36 4.23
N THR A 159 -10.63 9.05 3.24
CA THR A 159 -12.11 9.05 3.39
C THR A 159 -12.55 8.08 4.48
N LYS A 160 -11.98 6.86 4.51
CA LYS A 160 -12.21 5.90 5.60
C LYS A 160 -11.76 6.50 6.94
N ALA A 161 -10.54 7.03 7.03
CA ALA A 161 -9.96 7.58 8.25
C ALA A 161 -10.78 8.75 8.83
N LEU A 162 -11.29 9.64 7.97
CA LEU A 162 -12.20 10.72 8.37
C LEU A 162 -13.51 10.17 8.92
N THR A 163 -14.10 9.19 8.23
CA THR A 163 -15.36 8.55 8.64
C THR A 163 -15.23 7.87 10.01
N GLN A 164 -14.04 7.32 10.31
CA GLN A 164 -13.74 6.64 11.57
C GLN A 164 -13.19 7.59 12.65
N GLY A 165 -12.96 8.88 12.34
CA GLY A 165 -12.38 9.84 13.28
C GLY A 165 -10.90 9.59 13.63
N TRP A 166 -10.17 8.87 12.77
CA TRP A 166 -8.74 8.55 12.98
C TRP A 166 -7.81 9.72 12.67
N VAL A 167 -8.24 10.64 11.83
CA VAL A 167 -7.53 11.87 11.48
C VAL A 167 -8.48 13.06 11.55
N SER A 168 -7.91 14.26 11.69
CA SER A 168 -8.68 15.49 11.69
C SER A 168 -9.23 15.84 10.30
N GLU A 169 -10.31 16.62 10.25
CA GLU A 169 -10.97 17.00 8.98
C GLU A 169 -10.06 17.80 8.03
N ASP A 170 -9.10 18.54 8.60
CA ASP A 170 -8.10 19.32 7.89
C ASP A 170 -6.87 18.51 7.43
N TYR A 171 -6.75 17.25 7.85
CA TYR A 171 -5.65 16.39 7.41
C TYR A 171 -5.67 16.27 5.89
N ASN A 172 -4.53 16.51 5.24
CA ASN A 172 -4.38 16.39 3.80
C ASN A 172 -2.95 16.02 3.42
N PHE A 173 -2.74 15.64 2.16
CA PHE A 173 -1.44 15.33 1.56
C PHE A 173 -1.37 15.90 0.15
N ASP A 174 -0.18 15.87 -0.44
CA ASP A 174 0.06 16.46 -1.76
C ASP A 174 -0.81 15.82 -2.86
N ASP A 175 -1.39 16.67 -3.72
CA ASP A 175 -2.30 16.25 -4.78
C ASP A 175 -1.55 15.88 -6.06
N PHE A 176 -1.62 14.60 -6.42
CA PHE A 176 -1.06 14.05 -7.65
C PHE A 176 -2.12 13.47 -8.60
N SER A 177 -3.39 13.83 -8.42
CA SER A 177 -4.48 13.48 -9.35
C SER A 177 -4.23 13.93 -10.79
N SER A 178 -3.47 15.02 -10.95
CA SER A 178 -3.15 15.65 -12.24
C SER A 178 -1.95 15.06 -12.97
N GLU A 179 -1.20 14.17 -12.33
CA GLU A 179 0.13 13.81 -12.84
C GLU A 179 0.03 13.26 -14.28
N GLY A 180 0.60 14.00 -15.23
CA GLY A 180 0.60 13.65 -16.66
C GLY A 180 -0.47 14.31 -17.53
N PHE A 181 -1.34 15.17 -16.98
CA PHE A 181 -2.42 15.83 -17.74
C PHE A 181 -2.48 17.34 -17.54
N THR A 182 -2.78 18.04 -18.64
CA THR A 182 -3.10 19.47 -18.68
C THR A 182 -4.52 19.73 -18.15
N LEU A 183 -4.79 20.96 -17.74
CA LEU A 183 -6.13 21.39 -17.34
C LEU A 183 -7.18 21.15 -18.44
N GLU A 184 -6.77 21.24 -19.71
CA GLU A 184 -7.64 21.04 -20.87
C GLU A 184 -8.10 19.58 -21.00
N GLU A 185 -7.21 18.61 -20.75
CA GLU A 185 -7.54 17.19 -20.78
C GLU A 185 -8.50 16.83 -19.64
N LYS A 186 -8.34 17.45 -18.46
CA LYS A 186 -9.30 17.32 -17.35
C LYS A 186 -10.69 17.84 -17.73
N MET A 187 -10.75 19.01 -18.36
CA MET A 187 -12.02 19.60 -18.80
C MET A 187 -12.71 18.72 -19.86
N LYS A 188 -11.96 18.18 -20.83
CA LYS A 188 -12.52 17.25 -21.83
C LYS A 188 -13.11 16.00 -21.19
N LEU A 189 -12.45 15.40 -20.20
CA LEU A 189 -12.97 14.23 -19.48
C LEU A 189 -14.25 14.56 -18.70
N LEU A 190 -14.25 15.66 -17.94
CA LEU A 190 -15.43 16.12 -17.19
C LEU A 190 -16.64 16.36 -18.09
N PHE A 191 -16.47 17.08 -19.21
CA PHE A 191 -17.56 17.41 -20.13
C PHE A 191 -17.93 16.29 -21.11
N SER A 192 -17.08 15.27 -21.27
CA SER A 192 -17.44 14.05 -22.01
C SER A 192 -18.32 13.11 -21.18
N SER A 193 -18.15 13.10 -19.85
CA SER A 193 -18.93 12.26 -18.93
C SER A 193 -20.36 12.79 -18.67
N SER A 194 -20.65 14.04 -19.00
CA SER A 194 -21.99 14.64 -18.89
C SER A 194 -22.95 14.30 -20.03
N LEU A 195 -22.59 13.40 -20.95
CA LEU A 195 -23.42 13.00 -22.11
C LEU A 195 -23.63 11.49 -22.18
N SER A 196 -24.14 10.86 -21.12
CA SER A 196 -24.88 9.59 -21.25
C SER A 196 -25.70 9.28 -19.99
N ILE A 197 -26.86 9.93 -19.83
CA ILE A 197 -27.97 9.32 -19.12
C ILE A 197 -28.82 8.66 -20.20
N PRO A 198 -28.87 7.32 -20.32
CA PRO A 198 -29.83 6.68 -21.18
C PRO A 198 -31.22 6.87 -20.53
N GLU A 199 -32.14 7.49 -21.25
CA GLU A 199 -33.54 7.54 -20.87
C GLU A 199 -34.07 6.11 -20.65
N ARG A 200 -34.74 5.87 -19.52
CA ARG A 200 -35.50 4.63 -19.31
C ARG A 200 -36.70 4.63 -20.26
N PRO A 201 -36.88 3.61 -21.10
CA PRO A 201 -38.12 3.45 -21.84
C PRO A 201 -39.25 3.10 -20.87
N SER A 202 -40.38 3.77 -21.08
CA SER A 202 -41.68 3.66 -20.41
C SER A 202 -42.34 2.30 -20.55
#